data_AF-F3ZQP7-F1
#
_entry.id   AF-F3ZQP7-F1
#
_cell.length_a   1.000
_cell.length_b   1.000
_cell.length_c   1.000
_cell.angle_alpha   90.00
_cell.angle_beta   90.00
_cell.angle_gamma   90.00
#
_symmetry.space_group_name_H-M   'P 1'
#
loop_
_entity.id
_entity.type
_entity.pdbx_description
1 polymer ?
#
loop_
_entity_poly.entity_id
_entity_poly.type
_entity_poly.pdbx_seq_one_letter_code
_entity_poly.pdbx_strand_id
1 'polypeptide(L)'
;MSKTAYLSSAYLAPIQYYQKLASYPQCVIEKYDHYIKQTYRNRCYIAGAEGIHNLTIPITKPSTEKCYMRDIQISEHGNWQHMHWNAIISAYNNTPYFEFYESDFAPFYHNNKYQYLCDFNEALQELICKLIDLDINYTYTKEYKEAFSEAEIDFREIIHPKKDFSIADKEFDVVPYYQIFQEKHGFIPNLSIIDLLFNKGPESIFYLDKSLINQIK
;
A
#
# COMPACT_ATOMS: atom_id res chain seq x y z
N MET A 1 8.81 -17.51 -19.45
CA MET A 1 7.56 -16.74 -19.67
C MET A 1 7.60 -15.53 -18.75
N SER A 2 7.11 -14.37 -19.19
CA SER A 2 7.00 -13.17 -18.34
C SER A 2 6.01 -13.45 -17.22
N LYS A 3 6.40 -13.27 -15.95
CA LYS A 3 5.50 -13.47 -14.80
C LYS A 3 4.57 -12.27 -14.64
N THR A 4 3.31 -12.50 -14.28
CA THR A 4 2.32 -11.45 -14.00
C THR A 4 1.82 -11.51 -12.57
N ALA A 5 1.87 -10.41 -11.84
CA ALA A 5 1.34 -10.30 -10.48
C ALA A 5 -0.08 -9.71 -10.50
N TYR A 6 -1.01 -10.32 -9.76
CA TYR A 6 -2.34 -9.77 -9.50
C TYR A 6 -2.42 -9.22 -8.08
N LEU A 7 -2.79 -7.95 -7.96
CA LEU A 7 -2.75 -7.18 -6.72
C LEU A 7 -4.12 -6.57 -6.44
N SER A 8 -4.52 -6.46 -5.17
CA SER A 8 -5.77 -5.80 -4.79
C SER A 8 -5.63 -4.29 -4.76
N SER A 9 -6.69 -3.52 -5.03
CA SER A 9 -6.71 -2.10 -4.64
C SER A 9 -6.44 -1.94 -3.14
N ALA A 10 -5.51 -1.07 -2.75
CA ALA A 10 -5.05 -0.94 -1.36
C ALA A 10 -4.75 0.51 -0.97
N TYR A 11 -5.16 0.89 0.25
CA TYR A 11 -4.89 2.21 0.82
C TYR A 11 -3.47 2.23 1.38
N LEU A 12 -2.60 3.09 0.81
CA LEU A 12 -1.19 3.22 1.20
C LEU A 12 -0.55 1.85 1.47
N ALA A 13 -0.61 0.98 0.47
CA ALA A 13 -0.27 -0.44 0.58
C ALA A 13 1.11 -0.68 1.25
N PRO A 14 1.31 -1.85 1.86
CA PRO A 14 2.57 -2.15 2.55
C PRO A 14 3.73 -2.25 1.56
N ILE A 15 4.96 -2.16 2.06
CA ILE A 15 6.19 -2.22 1.24
C ILE A 15 6.23 -3.46 0.33
N GLN A 16 5.78 -4.61 0.83
CA GLN A 16 5.63 -5.86 0.06
C GLN A 16 4.84 -5.67 -1.24
N TYR A 17 3.79 -4.86 -1.22
CA TYR A 17 2.96 -4.58 -2.39
C TYR A 17 3.75 -3.84 -3.47
N TYR A 18 4.48 -2.80 -3.08
CA TYR A 18 5.30 -2.02 -4.01
C TYR A 18 6.55 -2.79 -4.48
N GLN A 19 7.05 -3.72 -3.67
CA GLN A 19 8.08 -4.67 -4.10
C GLN A 19 7.57 -5.53 -5.27
N LYS A 20 6.32 -6.02 -5.24
CA LYS A 20 5.74 -6.74 -6.39
C LYS A 20 5.57 -5.84 -7.60
N LEU A 21 5.07 -4.61 -7.41
CA LEU A 21 4.98 -3.63 -8.49
C LEU A 21 6.33 -3.36 -9.16
N ALA A 22 7.41 -3.34 -8.40
CA ALA A 22 8.75 -3.07 -8.91
C ALA A 22 9.45 -4.29 -9.54
N SER A 23 9.14 -5.50 -9.08
CA SER A 23 9.86 -6.71 -9.49
C SER A 23 9.19 -7.48 -10.62
N TYR A 24 7.88 -7.31 -10.81
CA TYR A 24 7.14 -8.03 -11.83
C TYR A 24 7.12 -7.25 -13.15
N PRO A 25 7.39 -7.90 -14.29
CA PRO A 25 7.36 -7.24 -15.61
C PRO A 25 5.96 -6.80 -16.02
N GLN A 26 4.92 -7.40 -15.44
CA GLN A 26 3.54 -6.95 -15.59
C GLN A 26 2.78 -7.12 -14.27
N CYS A 27 2.03 -6.08 -13.90
CA CYS A 27 1.10 -6.14 -12.77
C CYS A 27 -0.35 -5.90 -13.23
N VAL A 28 -1.31 -6.48 -12.52
CA VAL A 28 -2.73 -6.27 -12.74
C VAL A 28 -3.39 -5.89 -11.42
N ILE A 29 -3.95 -4.69 -11.35
CA ILE A 29 -4.67 -4.21 -10.17
C ILE A 29 -6.16 -4.59 -10.30
N GLU A 30 -6.65 -5.30 -9.30
CA GLU A 30 -8.01 -5.79 -9.20
C GLU A 30 -9.00 -4.68 -8.82
N LYS A 31 -10.11 -4.61 -9.57
CA LYS A 31 -11.22 -3.66 -9.39
C LYS A 31 -12.61 -4.32 -9.33
N TYR A 32 -12.72 -5.57 -9.76
CA TYR A 32 -13.96 -6.34 -9.95
C TYR A 32 -14.16 -7.42 -8.87
N ASP A 33 -13.29 -7.49 -7.88
CA ASP A 33 -13.54 -8.28 -6.69
C ASP A 33 -14.60 -7.62 -5.78
N HIS A 34 -15.04 -8.38 -4.78
CA HIS A 34 -15.88 -7.83 -3.72
C HIS A 34 -14.99 -7.20 -2.65
N TYR A 35 -15.50 -6.17 -1.97
CA TYR A 35 -14.83 -5.56 -0.85
C TYR A 35 -14.70 -6.53 0.33
N ILE A 36 -13.46 -6.73 0.78
CA ILE A 36 -13.13 -7.58 1.92
C ILE A 36 -12.73 -6.71 3.10
N LYS A 37 -13.51 -6.81 4.19
CA LYS A 37 -13.25 -6.11 5.45
C LYS A 37 -11.92 -6.59 6.07
N GLN A 38 -11.30 -5.70 6.83
CA GLN A 38 -10.08 -5.99 7.59
C GLN A 38 -8.84 -6.33 6.73
N THR A 39 -8.84 -5.88 5.48
CA THR A 39 -7.73 -6.00 4.52
C THR A 39 -7.12 -4.62 4.25
N TYR A 40 -5.99 -4.58 3.54
CA TYR A 40 -5.35 -3.33 3.11
C TYR A 40 -6.19 -2.48 2.16
N ARG A 41 -7.35 -2.97 1.68
CA ARG A 41 -8.29 -2.21 0.82
C ARG A 41 -8.67 -0.86 1.40
N ASN A 42 -8.81 -0.74 2.72
CA ASN A 42 -9.14 0.52 3.38
C ASN A 42 -8.32 0.79 4.65
N ARG A 43 -7.18 0.12 4.84
CA ARG A 43 -6.31 0.36 6.00
C ARG A 43 -4.84 0.26 5.66
N CYS A 44 -4.01 0.94 6.45
CA CYS A 44 -2.56 0.78 6.41
C CYS A 44 -1.97 0.86 7.83
N TYR A 45 -0.70 0.47 7.93
CA TYR A 45 0.07 0.56 9.16
C TYR A 45 1.20 1.57 9.01
N ILE A 46 1.31 2.49 9.97
CA ILE A 46 2.40 3.45 10.07
C ILE A 46 3.08 3.31 11.44
N ALA A 47 4.33 3.75 11.57
CA ALA A 47 5.03 3.77 12.85
C ALA A 47 5.14 5.20 13.38
N GLY A 48 4.66 5.41 14.60
CA GLY A 48 4.76 6.66 15.33
C GLY A 48 5.49 6.49 16.66
N ALA A 49 5.53 7.56 17.45
CA ALA A 49 6.19 7.57 18.75
C ALA A 49 5.66 6.46 19.69
N GLU A 50 4.38 6.10 19.59
CA GLU A 50 3.73 5.08 20.42
C GLU A 50 3.67 3.68 19.76
N GLY A 51 4.43 3.48 18.69
CA GLY A 51 4.53 2.20 17.98
C GLY A 51 3.66 2.18 16.73
N ILE A 52 3.08 1.02 16.42
CA ILE A 52 2.30 0.83 15.19
C ILE A 52 0.91 1.47 15.33
N HIS A 53 0.55 2.34 14.40
CA HIS A 53 -0.79 2.90 14.26
C HIS A 53 -1.51 2.31 13.05
N ASN A 54 -2.78 1.95 13.24
CA ASN A 54 -3.67 1.49 12.18
C ASN A 54 -4.54 2.65 11.69
N LEU A 55 -4.29 3.11 10.47
CA LEU A 55 -5.14 4.09 9.81
C LEU A 55 -6.19 3.34 9.00
N THR A 56 -7.47 3.66 9.16
CA THR A 56 -8.57 2.99 8.46
C THR A 56 -9.51 4.02 7.86
N ILE A 57 -9.62 4.05 6.53
CA ILE A 57 -10.59 4.89 5.83
C ILE A 57 -11.99 4.36 6.15
N PRO A 58 -12.88 5.18 6.73
CA PRO A 58 -14.24 4.78 6.99
C PRO A 58 -14.99 4.68 5.66
N ILE A 59 -15.82 3.66 5.53
CA ILE A 59 -16.63 3.43 4.34
C ILE A 59 -18.11 3.54 4.67
N THR A 60 -18.91 3.97 3.70
CA THR A 60 -20.36 3.89 3.82
C THR A 60 -20.77 2.42 3.83
N LYS A 61 -21.69 2.04 4.73
CA LYS A 61 -22.17 0.67 4.84
C LYS A 61 -22.73 0.23 3.47
N PRO A 62 -22.16 -0.82 2.83
CA PRO A 62 -22.70 -1.30 1.57
C PRO A 62 -24.11 -1.84 1.74
N SER A 63 -24.94 -1.68 0.70
CA SER A 63 -26.32 -2.18 0.68
C SER A 63 -26.39 -3.71 0.68
N THR A 64 -25.38 -4.38 0.12
CA THR A 64 -25.24 -5.83 0.04
C THR A 64 -23.90 -6.29 0.60
N GLU A 65 -23.83 -7.51 1.14
CA GLU A 65 -22.57 -8.08 1.64
C GLU A 65 -21.52 -8.26 0.54
N LYS A 66 -21.95 -8.53 -0.70
CA LYS A 66 -21.10 -8.67 -1.89
C LYS A 66 -21.13 -7.40 -2.74
N CYS A 67 -20.58 -6.32 -2.20
CA CYS A 67 -20.42 -5.08 -2.96
C CYS A 67 -19.05 -5.07 -3.65
N TYR A 68 -19.00 -4.67 -4.92
CA TYR A 68 -17.75 -4.58 -5.67
C TYR A 68 -16.82 -3.53 -5.06
N MET A 69 -15.51 -3.80 -5.05
CA MET A 69 -14.50 -2.89 -4.51
C MET A 69 -14.56 -1.49 -5.14
N ARG A 70 -14.79 -1.42 -6.45
CA ARG A 70 -14.96 -0.16 -7.18
C ARG A 70 -16.18 0.67 -6.77
N ASP A 71 -17.21 0.04 -6.20
CA ASP A 71 -18.48 0.69 -5.82
C ASP A 71 -18.48 1.13 -4.34
N ILE A 72 -17.42 0.82 -3.59
CA ILE A 72 -17.30 1.21 -2.18
C ILE A 72 -17.08 2.71 -2.06
N GLN A 73 -18.01 3.38 -1.39
CA GLN A 73 -17.93 4.81 -1.11
C GLN A 73 -17.23 5.08 0.21
N ILE A 74 -16.42 6.13 0.22
CA ILE A 74 -15.80 6.68 1.43
C ILE A 74 -16.88 7.35 2.27
N SER A 75 -16.81 7.19 3.59
CA SER A 75 -17.69 7.89 4.51
C SER A 75 -17.09 9.23 4.93
N GLU A 76 -17.93 10.26 4.98
CA GLU A 76 -17.60 11.58 5.51
C GLU A 76 -17.56 11.64 7.05
N HIS A 77 -17.86 10.52 7.73
CA HIS A 77 -17.91 10.50 9.18
C HIS A 77 -16.53 10.53 9.83
N GLY A 78 -16.49 11.08 11.04
CA GLY A 78 -15.36 10.97 11.95
C GLY A 78 -14.17 11.87 11.63
N ASN A 79 -14.23 12.75 10.63
CA ASN A 79 -13.12 13.63 10.25
C ASN A 79 -11.81 12.84 10.00
N TRP A 80 -11.95 11.67 9.37
CA TRP A 80 -10.86 10.70 9.22
C TRP A 80 -9.65 11.26 8.46
N GLN A 81 -9.88 12.13 7.48
CA GLN A 81 -8.79 12.72 6.70
C GLN A 81 -7.88 13.57 7.59
N HIS A 82 -8.45 14.46 8.40
CA HIS A 82 -7.70 15.27 9.35
C HIS A 82 -6.97 14.39 10.39
N MET A 83 -7.64 13.36 10.90
CA MET A 83 -7.02 12.43 11.85
C MET A 83 -5.85 11.66 11.22
N HIS A 84 -6.01 11.15 10.01
CA HIS A 84 -4.96 10.44 9.28
C HIS A 84 -3.79 11.38 8.98
N TRP A 85 -4.05 12.61 8.54
CA TRP A 85 -3.01 13.59 8.25
C TRP A 85 -2.19 13.96 9.50
N ASN A 86 -2.87 14.23 10.62
CA ASN A 86 -2.19 14.49 11.89
C ASN A 86 -1.34 13.30 12.34
N ALA A 87 -1.85 12.07 12.16
CA ALA A 87 -1.09 10.87 12.48
C ALA A 87 0.15 10.70 11.58
N ILE A 88 0.03 10.99 10.29
CA ILE A 88 1.13 10.96 9.31
C ILE A 88 2.19 12.03 9.66
N ILE A 89 1.79 13.28 9.91
CA ILE A 89 2.71 14.34 10.34
C ILE A 89 3.40 13.95 11.65
N SER A 90 2.64 13.50 12.66
CA SER A 90 3.22 13.12 13.95
C SER A 90 4.18 11.95 13.85
N ALA A 91 3.98 11.04 12.89
CA ALA A 91 4.86 9.91 12.65
C ALA A 91 6.14 10.32 11.90
N TYR A 92 6.03 11.22 10.92
CA TYR A 92 7.07 11.38 9.90
C TYR A 92 7.64 12.77 9.75
N ASN A 93 7.14 13.81 10.41
CA ASN A 93 7.63 15.19 10.23
C ASN A 93 9.14 15.39 10.46
N ASN A 94 9.77 14.53 11.25
CA ASN A 94 11.20 14.56 11.55
C ASN A 94 12.00 13.53 10.73
N THR A 95 11.39 12.82 9.77
CA THR A 95 12.15 11.95 8.87
C THR A 95 12.82 12.78 7.78
N PRO A 96 13.94 12.28 7.20
CA PRO A 96 14.76 13.08 6.29
C PRO A 96 14.04 13.61 5.05
N TYR A 97 12.97 12.92 4.59
CA TYR A 97 12.31 13.25 3.33
C TYR A 97 10.87 13.76 3.44
N PHE A 98 10.29 13.85 4.64
CA PHE A 98 8.86 14.21 4.77
C PHE A 98 8.54 15.59 4.17
N GLU A 99 9.36 16.61 4.48
CA GLU A 99 9.16 17.99 4.01
C GLU A 99 9.13 18.11 2.48
N PHE A 100 9.81 17.21 1.77
CA PHE A 100 9.88 17.21 0.30
C PHE A 100 8.61 16.67 -0.34
N TYR A 101 7.84 15.84 0.37
CA TYR A 101 6.65 15.17 -0.15
C TYR A 101 5.35 15.62 0.51
N GLU A 102 5.43 16.39 1.60
CA GLU A 102 4.26 16.84 2.36
C GLU A 102 3.19 17.47 1.45
N SER A 103 3.62 18.38 0.58
CA SER A 103 2.71 19.11 -0.32
C SER A 103 2.02 18.24 -1.37
N ASP A 104 2.60 17.09 -1.74
CA ASP A 104 1.99 16.13 -2.65
C ASP A 104 0.91 15.28 -1.95
N PHE A 105 1.14 14.90 -0.69
CA PHE A 105 0.20 14.07 0.08
C PHE A 105 -0.94 14.87 0.72
N ALA A 106 -0.67 16.09 1.18
CA ALA A 106 -1.65 16.92 1.89
C ALA A 106 -3.00 17.06 1.16
N PRO A 107 -3.08 17.23 -0.18
CA PRO A 107 -4.35 17.30 -0.91
C PRO A 107 -5.28 16.10 -0.72
N PHE A 108 -4.75 14.89 -0.49
CA PHE A 108 -5.56 13.68 -0.24
C PHE A 108 -6.29 13.71 1.10
N TYR A 109 -5.84 14.57 2.02
CA TYR A 109 -6.35 14.64 3.39
C TYR A 109 -6.98 15.99 3.76
N HIS A 110 -6.96 16.96 2.85
CA HIS A 110 -7.66 18.25 3.02
C HIS A 110 -8.81 18.43 2.05
N ASN A 111 -8.81 17.69 0.94
CA ASN A 111 -9.82 17.82 -0.10
C ASN A 111 -10.66 16.54 -0.17
N ASN A 112 -11.96 16.65 0.05
CA ASN A 112 -12.94 15.58 -0.18
C ASN A 112 -13.23 15.40 -1.68
N LYS A 113 -12.21 15.06 -2.45
CA LYS A 113 -12.32 14.94 -3.92
C LYS A 113 -12.84 13.57 -4.37
N TYR A 114 -12.60 12.52 -3.60
CA TYR A 114 -12.84 11.13 -4.01
C TYR A 114 -14.08 10.57 -3.32
N GLN A 115 -15.08 10.22 -4.13
CA GLN A 115 -16.28 9.54 -3.63
C GLN A 115 -16.02 8.04 -3.37
N TYR A 116 -15.25 7.39 -4.25
CA TYR A 116 -15.01 5.95 -4.21
C TYR A 116 -13.62 5.62 -3.65
N LEU A 117 -13.57 4.58 -2.83
CA LEU A 117 -12.35 4.08 -2.19
C LEU A 117 -11.31 3.61 -3.21
N CYS A 118 -11.77 2.94 -4.27
CA CYS A 118 -10.88 2.44 -5.32
C CYS A 118 -10.15 3.60 -6.03
N ASP A 119 -10.86 4.67 -6.36
CA ASP A 119 -10.30 5.85 -7.02
C ASP A 119 -9.29 6.59 -6.12
N PHE A 120 -9.59 6.66 -4.81
CA PHE A 120 -8.67 7.24 -3.83
C PHE A 120 -7.38 6.43 -3.71
N ASN A 121 -7.49 5.10 -3.61
CA ASN A 121 -6.35 4.19 -3.54
C ASN A 121 -5.49 4.27 -4.82
N GLU A 122 -6.13 4.30 -5.98
CA GLU A 122 -5.47 4.41 -7.29
C GLU A 122 -4.67 5.71 -7.39
N ALA A 123 -5.28 6.86 -7.09
CA ALA A 123 -4.60 8.13 -7.15
C ALA A 123 -3.42 8.23 -6.15
N LEU A 124 -3.53 7.64 -4.97
CA LEU A 124 -2.41 7.54 -4.03
C LEU A 124 -1.30 6.63 -4.56
N GLN A 125 -1.66 5.47 -5.13
CA GLN A 125 -0.71 4.55 -5.73
C GLN A 125 0.06 5.25 -6.86
N GLU A 126 -0.63 5.91 -7.78
CA GLU A 126 -0.02 6.68 -8.87
C GLU A 126 0.94 7.74 -8.36
N LEU A 127 0.55 8.49 -7.32
CA LEU A 127 1.44 9.47 -6.70
C LEU A 127 2.70 8.78 -6.15
N ILE A 128 2.55 7.71 -5.37
CA ILE A 128 3.69 7.02 -4.74
C ILE A 128 4.63 6.44 -5.79
N CYS A 129 4.08 5.82 -6.85
CA CYS A 129 4.88 5.27 -7.94
C CYS A 129 5.69 6.36 -8.64
N LYS A 130 5.06 7.53 -8.88
CA LYS A 130 5.76 8.71 -9.41
C LYS A 130 6.87 9.21 -8.48
N LEU A 131 6.61 9.31 -7.17
CA LEU A 131 7.59 9.85 -6.21
C LEU A 131 8.79 8.92 -5.97
N ILE A 132 8.61 7.61 -6.15
CA ILE A 132 9.67 6.59 -6.06
C ILE A 132 10.41 6.40 -7.41
N ASP A 133 9.98 7.10 -8.46
CA ASP A 133 10.48 6.93 -9.84
C ASP A 133 10.33 5.48 -10.33
N LEU A 134 9.17 4.88 -10.03
CA LEU A 134 8.86 3.51 -10.38
C LEU A 134 8.19 3.45 -11.76
N ASP A 135 8.94 2.98 -12.77
CA ASP A 135 8.43 2.74 -14.12
C ASP A 135 7.64 1.42 -14.14
N ILE A 136 6.30 1.51 -14.06
CA ILE A 136 5.44 0.32 -13.93
C ILE A 136 4.60 0.12 -15.17
N ASN A 137 4.64 -1.11 -15.67
CA ASN A 137 3.66 -1.62 -16.61
C ASN A 137 2.55 -2.38 -15.86
N TYR A 138 1.55 -1.64 -15.37
CA TYR A 138 0.36 -2.25 -14.78
C TYR A 138 -0.91 -1.94 -15.56
N THR A 139 -1.88 -2.84 -15.43
CA THR A 139 -3.21 -2.70 -16.02
C THR A 139 -4.27 -2.94 -14.96
N TYR A 140 -5.52 -2.65 -15.28
CA TYR A 140 -6.66 -2.99 -14.43
C TYR A 140 -7.38 -4.21 -14.97
N THR A 141 -7.88 -5.05 -14.05
CA THR A 141 -8.84 -6.11 -14.40
C THR A 141 -10.05 -5.53 -15.11
N LYS A 142 -10.63 -6.29 -16.06
CA LYS A 142 -11.92 -5.98 -16.71
C LYS A 142 -13.05 -6.87 -16.21
N GLU A 143 -12.69 -7.97 -15.54
CA GLU A 143 -13.56 -8.94 -14.90
C GLU A 143 -12.77 -9.63 -13.78
N TYR A 144 -13.48 -10.24 -12.84
CA TYR A 144 -12.85 -10.96 -11.74
C TYR A 144 -12.28 -12.29 -12.25
N LYS A 145 -10.99 -12.53 -11.98
CA LYS A 145 -10.28 -13.75 -12.38
C LYS A 145 -10.11 -14.70 -11.20
N GLU A 146 -10.48 -15.97 -11.40
CA GLU A 146 -10.39 -17.04 -10.39
C GLU A 146 -9.29 -18.09 -10.71
N ALA A 147 -8.99 -18.30 -11.99
CA ALA A 147 -8.01 -19.30 -12.43
C ALA A 147 -6.75 -18.64 -12.97
N PHE A 148 -5.59 -19.02 -12.43
CA PHE A 148 -4.29 -18.47 -12.79
C PHE A 148 -3.43 -19.52 -13.48
N SER A 149 -2.70 -19.11 -14.52
CA SER A 149 -1.66 -19.96 -15.12
C SER A 149 -0.40 -20.01 -14.25
N GLU A 150 0.54 -20.90 -14.54
CA GLU A 150 1.82 -20.98 -13.81
C GLU A 150 2.66 -19.69 -13.87
N ALA A 151 2.44 -18.87 -14.89
CA ALA A 151 3.10 -17.58 -15.05
C ALA A 151 2.38 -16.44 -14.32
N GLU A 152 1.22 -16.69 -13.71
CA GLU A 152 0.41 -15.68 -13.03
C GLU A 152 0.31 -15.98 -11.54
N ILE A 153 0.62 -14.98 -10.72
CA ILE A 153 0.66 -15.15 -9.27
C ILE A 153 -0.37 -14.20 -8.64
N ASP A 154 -1.28 -14.79 -7.86
CA ASP A 154 -2.34 -14.06 -7.18
C ASP A 154 -1.91 -13.60 -5.80
N PHE A 155 -1.55 -12.32 -5.68
CA PHE A 155 -1.16 -11.70 -4.42
C PHE A 155 -2.33 -11.07 -3.65
N ARG A 156 -3.54 -11.02 -4.23
CA ARG A 156 -4.71 -10.32 -3.66
C ARG A 156 -5.05 -10.79 -2.24
N GLU A 157 -4.85 -12.08 -1.98
CA GLU A 157 -5.04 -12.69 -0.66
C GLU A 157 -3.73 -13.02 0.06
N ILE A 158 -2.58 -12.97 -0.60
CA ILE A 158 -1.27 -13.19 0.03
C ILE A 158 -0.88 -11.96 0.86
N ILE A 159 -1.01 -10.78 0.27
CA ILE A 159 -0.70 -9.50 0.92
C ILE A 159 -1.87 -9.11 1.81
N HIS A 160 -1.82 -9.53 3.07
CA HIS A 160 -2.95 -9.41 3.98
C HIS A 160 -2.51 -9.02 5.40
N PRO A 161 -3.20 -8.07 6.09
CA PRO A 161 -2.79 -7.57 7.40
C PRO A 161 -2.68 -8.62 8.52
N LYS A 162 -3.36 -9.75 8.35
CA LYS A 162 -3.40 -10.87 9.32
C LYS A 162 -2.53 -12.07 8.92
N LYS A 163 -1.80 -11.99 7.81
CA LYS A 163 -0.92 -13.06 7.37
C LYS A 163 0.51 -12.67 7.68
N ASP A 164 1.28 -13.62 8.18
CA ASP A 164 2.71 -13.45 8.30
C ASP A 164 3.31 -13.46 6.89
N PHE A 165 3.82 -12.30 6.45
CA PHE A 165 4.39 -12.15 5.13
C PHE A 165 5.61 -13.06 4.91
N SER A 166 6.37 -13.38 5.97
CA SER A 166 7.56 -14.25 5.86
C SER A 166 7.22 -15.69 5.49
N ILE A 167 5.97 -16.10 5.78
CA ILE A 167 5.44 -17.43 5.45
C ILE A 167 4.61 -17.37 4.17
N ALA A 168 3.78 -16.33 4.04
CA ALA A 168 2.82 -16.20 2.95
C ALA A 168 3.46 -15.82 1.60
N ASP A 169 4.57 -15.09 1.62
CA ASP A 169 5.25 -14.57 0.43
C ASP A 169 6.74 -14.88 0.45
N LYS A 170 7.10 -15.95 -0.26
CA LYS A 170 8.48 -16.44 -0.35
C LYS A 170 9.39 -15.57 -1.23
N GLU A 171 8.83 -14.59 -1.93
CA GLU A 171 9.58 -13.69 -2.80
C GLU A 171 9.86 -12.34 -2.13
N PHE A 172 9.36 -12.11 -0.91
CA PHE A 172 9.57 -10.87 -0.16
C PHE A 172 10.50 -11.08 1.03
N ASP A 173 11.62 -10.35 1.07
CA ASP A 173 12.53 -10.30 2.21
C ASP A 173 12.43 -8.98 2.95
N VAL A 174 12.76 -9.05 4.23
CA VAL A 174 12.89 -7.87 5.09
C VAL A 174 14.34 -7.41 5.09
N VAL A 175 14.56 -6.22 4.51
CA VAL A 175 15.84 -5.52 4.63
C VAL A 175 15.67 -4.42 5.69
N PRO A 176 16.43 -4.38 6.78
CA PRO A 176 16.31 -3.28 7.73
C PRO A 176 16.74 -1.94 7.11
N TYR A 177 16.11 -0.86 7.54
CA TYR A 177 16.52 0.50 7.22
C TYR A 177 16.26 1.44 8.37
N TYR A 178 16.88 2.63 8.30
CA TYR A 178 16.66 3.65 9.31
C TYR A 178 15.18 4.03 9.38
N GLN A 179 14.57 3.79 10.54
CA GLN A 179 13.27 4.31 10.90
C GLN A 179 13.46 5.24 12.10
N ILE A 180 12.82 6.41 12.08
CA ILE A 180 13.01 7.42 13.12
C ILE A 180 12.76 6.92 14.56
N PHE A 181 11.83 5.99 14.75
CA PHE A 181 11.51 5.42 16.07
C PHE A 181 12.17 4.05 16.32
N GLN A 182 13.16 3.65 15.50
CA GLN A 182 13.80 2.33 15.63
C GLN A 182 14.51 2.13 16.97
N GLU A 183 15.01 3.19 17.61
CA GLU A 183 15.66 3.09 18.92
C GLU A 183 14.66 2.73 20.04
N LYS A 184 13.40 3.14 19.89
CA LYS A 184 12.34 2.88 20.88
C LYS A 184 11.65 1.53 20.66
N HIS A 185 11.37 1.19 19.41
CA HIS A 185 10.52 0.04 19.07
C HIS A 185 11.23 -1.07 18.29
N GLY A 186 12.52 -0.89 17.98
CA GLY A 186 13.21 -1.70 16.99
C GLY A 186 12.74 -1.39 15.56
N PHE A 187 13.33 -2.09 14.59
CA PHE A 187 12.89 -2.00 13.21
C PHE A 187 11.54 -2.71 13.02
N ILE A 188 10.56 -2.02 12.43
CA ILE A 188 9.22 -2.53 12.17
C ILE A 188 9.09 -2.82 10.66
N PRO A 189 9.04 -4.10 10.26
CA PRO A 189 8.99 -4.46 8.85
C PRO A 189 7.61 -4.24 8.23
N ASN A 190 7.59 -4.12 6.90
CA ASN A 190 6.38 -4.16 6.07
C ASN A 190 5.26 -3.19 6.48
N LEU A 191 5.65 -2.01 6.96
CA LEU A 191 4.76 -0.87 7.12
C LEU A 191 4.24 -0.39 5.75
N SER A 192 3.33 0.57 5.78
CA SER A 192 2.95 1.33 4.61
C SER A 192 4.18 1.86 3.86
N ILE A 193 4.13 1.86 2.54
CA ILE A 193 5.19 2.39 1.67
C ILE A 193 5.63 3.82 2.01
N ILE A 194 4.75 4.63 2.61
CA ILE A 194 5.11 6.00 2.99
C ILE A 194 6.14 6.04 4.12
N ASP A 195 6.23 5.00 4.96
CA ASP A 195 7.31 4.88 5.94
C ASP A 195 8.66 4.78 5.23
N LEU A 196 8.76 3.92 4.21
CA LEU A 196 9.97 3.78 3.41
C LEU A 196 10.27 5.08 2.66
N LEU A 197 9.27 5.65 1.98
CA LEU A 197 9.42 6.87 1.19
C LEU A 197 9.89 8.05 2.04
N PHE A 198 9.30 8.26 3.22
CA PHE A 198 9.67 9.40 4.06
C PHE A 198 11.01 9.22 4.77
N ASN A 199 11.48 7.98 4.97
CA ASN A 199 12.81 7.71 5.54
C ASN A 199 13.93 7.66 4.48
N LYS A 200 13.64 7.22 3.24
CA LYS A 200 14.66 6.98 2.18
C LYS A 200 14.53 7.84 0.94
N GLY A 201 13.39 8.48 0.73
CA GLY A 201 13.12 9.29 -0.44
C GLY A 201 13.40 8.53 -1.74
N PRO A 202 14.21 9.10 -2.67
CA PRO A 202 14.55 8.45 -3.93
C PRO A 202 15.21 7.07 -3.79
N GLU A 203 15.90 6.78 -2.67
CA GLU A 203 16.54 5.47 -2.48
C GLU A 203 15.54 4.33 -2.20
N SER A 204 14.24 4.64 -2.06
CA SER A 204 13.18 3.66 -1.87
C SER A 204 13.18 2.60 -2.98
N ILE A 205 13.49 2.98 -4.22
CA ILE A 205 13.53 2.03 -5.35
C ILE A 205 14.59 0.93 -5.14
N PHE A 206 15.79 1.30 -4.69
CA PHE A 206 16.87 0.34 -4.41
C PHE A 206 16.53 -0.58 -3.25
N TYR A 207 15.74 -0.07 -2.29
CA TYR A 207 15.23 -0.90 -1.22
C TYR A 207 14.26 -1.95 -1.75
N LEU A 208 13.32 -1.57 -2.62
CA LEU A 208 12.34 -2.50 -3.19
C LEU A 208 13.04 -3.62 -3.96
N ASP A 209 14.08 -3.30 -4.73
CA ASP A 209 14.93 -4.30 -5.41
C ASP A 209 15.62 -5.25 -4.43
N LYS A 210 16.25 -4.71 -3.37
CA LYS A 210 16.91 -5.54 -2.34
C LYS A 210 15.94 -6.42 -1.55
N SER A 211 14.68 -6.01 -1.41
CA SER A 211 13.65 -6.77 -0.72
C SER A 211 13.04 -7.90 -1.57
N LEU A 212 13.45 -8.02 -2.85
CA LEU A 212 13.13 -9.19 -3.65
C LEU A 212 14.05 -10.34 -3.28
N ILE A 213 13.48 -11.46 -2.82
CA ILE A 213 14.23 -12.71 -2.76
C ILE A 213 14.38 -13.19 -4.20
N ASN A 214 15.53 -12.87 -4.80
CA ASN A 214 16.04 -13.67 -5.89
C ASN A 214 16.31 -15.05 -5.30
N GLN A 215 15.45 -16.02 -5.54
CA GLN A 215 15.91 -17.41 -5.50
C GLN A 215 16.97 -17.52 -6.61
N ILE A 216 18.22 -17.28 -6.21
CA ILE A 216 19.39 -17.27 -7.08
C ILE A 216 19.49 -18.64 -7.74
N LYS A 217 19.42 -18.64 -9.08
CA LYS A 217 19.98 -19.64 -10.02
C LYS A 217 19.37 -21.05 -10.05
#